data_AF-A0A534X4X8-F1
#
_entry.id   AF-A0A534X4X8-F1
#
_cell.length_a   1.000
_cell.length_b   1.000
_cell.length_c   1.000
_cell.angle_alpha   90.00
_cell.angle_beta   90.00
_cell.angle_gamma   90.00
#
_symmetry.space_group_name_H-M   'P 1'
#
loop_
_entity.id
_entity.type
_entity.pdbx_description
1 polymer ?
#
loop_
_entity_poly.entity_id
_entity_poly.type
_entity_poly.pdbx_seq_one_letter_code
_entity_poly.pdbx_strand_id
1 'polypeptide(L)'
;MGAPIGVATPFTPDSACIAGEWTHVRHIRPRLFGNFHARSFDSLECACLPCPENPDAPGVVGALCNPDDRICGPEPRRAPANKICFSGPGDYALTNGKRDRRSVVFRVDVEDRSEPGGTNGPPPPDRYRMRIWFVDPASSEGLTLRQAVACANPTTEDISAPPPNIDDGGDLIRGNQQIHPPLKKTCTP
;
A
#
# COMPACT_ATOMS: atom_id res chain seq x y z
N MET A 1 3.82 10.25 11.02
CA MET A 1 2.88 9.52 10.13
C MET A 1 3.43 8.12 10.01
N GLY A 2 2.57 7.10 10.05
CA GLY A 2 3.02 5.71 10.15
C GLY A 2 2.21 4.84 9.20
N ALA A 3 2.90 3.95 8.49
CA ALA A 3 2.26 2.91 7.69
C ALA A 3 1.20 2.16 8.52
N PRO A 4 0.11 1.67 7.90
CA PRO A 4 -0.86 0.86 8.62
C PRO A 4 -0.21 -0.42 9.15
N ILE A 5 -0.58 -0.78 10.37
CA ILE A 5 -0.11 -1.96 11.07
C ILE A 5 -1.35 -2.77 11.48
N GLY A 6 -1.39 -4.04 11.12
CA GLY A 6 -2.54 -4.89 11.39
C GLY A 6 -2.30 -6.36 11.13
N VAL A 7 -3.41 -7.10 11.15
CA VAL A 7 -3.46 -8.49 10.68
C VAL A 7 -3.89 -8.49 9.21
N ALA A 8 -3.34 -9.44 8.45
CA ALA A 8 -3.82 -9.82 7.12
C ALA A 8 -5.36 -9.85 7.07
N THR A 9 -5.95 -8.98 6.26
CA THR A 9 -7.40 -8.76 6.15
C THR A 9 -7.74 -8.55 4.68
N PRO A 10 -8.37 -9.51 3.99
CA PRO A 10 -8.68 -9.40 2.57
C PRO A 10 -9.69 -8.28 2.25
N PHE A 11 -10.79 -8.22 3.01
CA PHE A 11 -11.75 -7.11 3.03
C PHE A 11 -12.63 -7.21 4.29
N THR A 12 -12.62 -6.18 5.12
CA THR A 12 -13.53 -5.97 6.26
C THR A 12 -13.72 -4.47 6.40
N PRO A 13 -14.88 -3.90 6.05
CA PRO A 13 -15.10 -2.45 6.10
C PRO A 13 -14.73 -1.86 7.46
N ASP A 14 -13.88 -0.83 7.45
CA ASP A 14 -13.42 -0.13 8.65
C ASP A 14 -12.83 -1.08 9.72
N SER A 15 -11.96 -1.99 9.27
CA SER A 15 -11.40 -3.09 10.07
C SER A 15 -10.69 -2.63 11.33
N ALA A 16 -11.25 -3.00 12.49
CA ALA A 16 -10.62 -2.81 13.80
C ALA A 16 -9.28 -3.58 13.95
N CYS A 17 -8.97 -4.49 13.01
CA CYS A 17 -7.72 -5.23 12.96
C CYS A 17 -6.54 -4.44 12.37
N ILE A 18 -6.80 -3.28 11.76
CA ILE A 18 -5.81 -2.43 11.10
C ILE A 18 -5.81 -1.06 11.77
N ALA A 19 -4.64 -0.58 12.18
CA ALA A 19 -4.48 0.72 12.81
C ALA A 19 -3.30 1.49 12.20
N GLY A 20 -3.40 2.81 12.09
CA GLY A 20 -2.34 3.67 11.57
C GLY A 20 -2.86 4.99 11.05
N GLU A 21 -1.98 5.79 10.44
CA GLU A 21 -2.38 7.00 9.71
C GLU A 21 -1.56 7.13 8.43
N TRP A 22 -2.19 6.81 7.29
CA TRP A 22 -1.57 6.99 5.99
C TRP A 22 -1.84 8.40 5.45
N THR A 23 -0.83 9.01 4.85
CA THR A 23 -0.88 10.37 4.33
C THR A 23 -0.07 10.44 3.05
N HIS A 24 -0.58 11.16 2.06
CA HIS A 24 0.10 11.40 0.80
C HIS A 24 -0.01 12.88 0.42
N VAL A 25 1.13 13.46 0.02
CA VAL A 25 1.25 14.86 -0.35
C VAL A 25 1.57 14.92 -1.84
N ARG A 26 0.55 15.25 -2.64
CA ARG A 26 0.65 15.20 -4.10
C ARG A 26 1.25 16.50 -4.65
N HIS A 27 2.40 16.38 -5.30
CA HIS A 27 3.08 17.49 -5.99
C HIS A 27 2.97 17.33 -7.52
N ILE A 28 2.47 18.36 -8.21
CA ILE A 28 2.60 18.50 -9.67
C ILE A 28 3.54 19.68 -9.93
N ARG A 29 4.70 19.42 -10.54
CA ARG A 29 5.84 20.36 -10.68
C ARG A 29 5.42 21.84 -10.85
N PRO A 30 5.88 22.78 -9.99
CA PRO A 30 6.47 22.63 -8.65
C PRO A 30 5.43 22.80 -7.51
N ARG A 31 4.14 22.78 -7.82
CA ARG A 31 3.06 23.15 -6.89
C ARG A 31 2.52 21.94 -6.14
N LEU A 32 2.30 22.14 -4.84
CA LEU A 32 1.43 21.27 -4.04
C LEU A 32 0.03 21.27 -4.67
N PHE A 33 -0.51 20.09 -4.97
CA PHE A 33 -1.77 19.91 -5.74
C PHE A 33 -2.91 19.29 -4.90
N GLY A 34 -2.57 18.51 -3.88
CA GLY A 34 -3.53 18.07 -2.88
C GLY A 34 -2.86 17.28 -1.75
N ASN A 35 -3.60 17.09 -0.67
CA ASN A 35 -3.19 16.31 0.49
C ASN A 35 -4.25 15.25 0.78
N PHE A 36 -3.79 14.04 1.07
CA PHE A 36 -4.60 12.90 1.46
C PHE A 36 -4.34 12.52 2.91
N HIS A 37 -5.36 12.06 3.62
CA HIS A 37 -5.26 11.47 4.96
C HIS A 37 -6.23 10.29 5.11
N ALA A 38 -5.76 9.15 5.64
CA ALA A 38 -6.60 8.04 6.06
C ALA A 38 -6.26 7.59 7.49
N ARG A 39 -7.30 7.16 8.21
CA ARG A 39 -7.25 6.63 9.59
C ARG A 39 -7.96 5.30 9.76
N SER A 40 -8.75 4.92 8.76
CA SER A 40 -9.52 3.68 8.69
C SER A 40 -9.09 2.92 7.45
N PHE A 41 -9.15 1.60 7.51
CA PHE A 41 -8.64 0.70 6.49
C PHE A 41 -9.59 -0.48 6.35
N ASP A 42 -9.87 -0.90 5.12
CA ASP A 42 -10.75 -2.02 4.83
C ASP A 42 -9.98 -3.32 4.61
N SER A 43 -8.75 -3.19 4.13
CA SER A 43 -7.89 -4.33 3.85
C SER A 43 -6.43 -3.97 4.03
N LEU A 44 -5.66 -4.98 4.41
CA LEU A 44 -4.20 -4.96 4.49
C LEU A 44 -3.75 -6.37 4.20
N GLU A 45 -2.97 -6.54 3.13
CA GLU A 45 -2.37 -7.83 2.80
C GLU A 45 -0.93 -7.68 2.35
N CYS A 46 -0.13 -8.68 2.69
CA CYS A 46 1.30 -8.73 2.42
C CYS A 46 1.62 -9.83 1.40
N ALA A 47 2.58 -9.56 0.52
CA ALA A 47 3.13 -10.54 -0.41
C ALA A 47 4.65 -10.61 -0.36
N CYS A 48 5.15 -11.71 -0.91
CA CYS A 48 6.51 -11.90 -1.34
C CYS A 48 6.48 -12.12 -2.86
N LEU A 49 6.90 -11.11 -3.61
CA LEU A 49 7.22 -11.20 -5.03
C LEU A 49 8.57 -11.91 -5.26
N PRO A 50 8.78 -12.54 -6.43
CA PRO A 50 10.11 -12.99 -6.86
C PRO A 50 11.16 -11.86 -6.82
N CYS A 51 12.42 -12.22 -6.58
CA CYS A 51 13.55 -11.28 -6.70
C CYS A 51 14.16 -11.31 -8.12
N PRO A 52 14.89 -10.27 -8.56
CA PRO A 52 15.51 -10.23 -9.90
C PRO A 52 16.41 -11.42 -10.22
N GLU A 53 17.04 -12.01 -9.20
CA GLU A 53 17.92 -13.17 -9.28
C GLU A 53 17.16 -14.50 -9.42
N ASN A 54 15.84 -14.51 -9.15
CA ASN A 54 14.96 -15.67 -9.30
C ASN A 54 13.54 -15.22 -9.75
N PRO A 55 13.39 -14.74 -11.01
CA PRO A 55 12.18 -14.10 -11.50
C PRO A 55 10.99 -15.05 -11.68
N ASP A 56 11.26 -16.37 -11.82
CA ASP A 56 10.24 -17.40 -12.04
C ASP A 56 9.62 -17.91 -10.72
N ALA A 57 10.08 -17.46 -9.55
CA ALA A 57 9.51 -17.86 -8.28
C ALA A 57 8.05 -17.34 -8.13
N PRO A 58 7.09 -18.19 -7.77
CA PRO A 58 5.70 -17.77 -7.62
C PRO A 58 5.56 -16.81 -6.42
N GLY A 59 4.88 -15.69 -6.63
CA GLY A 59 4.59 -14.76 -5.54
C GLY A 59 3.65 -15.38 -4.51
N VAL A 60 3.96 -15.25 -3.22
CA VAL A 60 3.18 -15.83 -2.11
C VAL A 60 2.56 -14.75 -1.23
N VAL A 61 1.29 -14.93 -0.86
CA VAL A 61 0.51 -14.00 -0.02
C VAL A 61 0.53 -14.48 1.43
N GLY A 62 0.67 -13.58 2.40
CA GLY A 62 0.56 -13.85 3.83
C GLY A 62 1.67 -14.73 4.45
N ALA A 63 2.70 -15.07 3.67
CA ALA A 63 3.82 -15.90 4.10
C ALA A 63 5.08 -15.07 4.44
N LEU A 64 6.05 -15.72 5.09
CA LEU A 64 7.41 -15.17 5.25
C LEU A 64 8.13 -15.18 3.90
N CYS A 65 8.76 -14.07 3.51
CA CYS A 65 9.56 -14.03 2.28
C CYS A 65 10.82 -14.90 2.37
N ASN A 66 11.03 -15.63 1.28
CA ASN A 66 12.27 -16.33 0.94
C ASN A 66 12.86 -17.13 2.12
N PRO A 67 12.05 -17.98 2.79
CA PRO A 67 12.53 -18.77 3.92
C PRO A 67 13.67 -19.67 3.45
N ASP A 68 14.82 -19.53 4.10
CA ASP A 68 16.07 -20.26 3.84
C ASP A 68 16.73 -20.04 2.46
N ASP A 69 16.17 -19.20 1.58
CA ASP A 69 16.71 -18.89 0.24
C ASP A 69 17.75 -17.76 0.26
N ARG A 70 19.03 -18.15 0.35
CA ARG A 70 20.20 -17.25 0.36
C ARG A 70 20.37 -16.37 -0.88
N ILE A 71 19.65 -16.62 -1.97
CA ILE A 71 19.72 -15.80 -3.19
C ILE A 71 18.78 -14.60 -3.02
N CYS A 72 17.54 -14.84 -2.59
CA CYS A 72 16.58 -13.77 -2.27
C CYS A 72 16.55 -13.36 -0.76
N GLY A 73 17.46 -13.84 0.09
CA GLY A 73 17.71 -13.37 1.47
C GLY A 73 18.62 -14.30 2.34
N PRO A 74 19.64 -13.77 3.05
CA PRO A 74 19.54 -12.56 3.88
C PRO A 74 20.85 -11.71 3.81
N GLU A 75 21.31 -10.86 4.74
CA GLU A 75 20.92 -10.33 6.07
C GLU A 75 21.43 -8.85 6.15
N PRO A 76 21.11 -8.02 7.17
CA PRO A 76 20.39 -8.33 8.41
C PRO A 76 18.87 -8.23 8.22
N ARG A 77 18.16 -9.30 8.61
CA ARG A 77 16.69 -9.50 8.52
C ARG A 77 15.92 -8.53 7.58
N ARG A 78 15.92 -8.83 6.28
CA ARG A 78 14.98 -8.18 5.34
C ARG A 78 13.52 -8.47 5.74
N ALA A 79 12.65 -7.54 5.36
CA ALA A 79 11.22 -7.58 5.61
C ALA A 79 10.60 -8.96 5.27
N PRO A 80 9.69 -9.50 6.10
CA PRO A 80 9.04 -10.78 5.81
C PRO A 80 7.96 -10.67 4.72
N ALA A 81 7.73 -9.46 4.19
CA ALA A 81 6.89 -9.15 3.05
C ALA A 81 7.66 -8.09 2.23
N ASN A 82 7.87 -8.31 0.93
CA ASN A 82 8.50 -7.32 0.05
C ASN A 82 7.45 -6.50 -0.72
N LYS A 83 6.16 -6.83 -0.59
CA LYS A 83 5.04 -6.02 -1.07
C LYS A 83 3.94 -5.97 0.00
N ILE A 84 3.35 -4.80 0.19
CA ILE A 84 2.16 -4.61 1.01
C ILE A 84 1.12 -3.83 0.20
N CYS A 85 -0.12 -4.27 0.29
CA CYS A 85 -1.28 -3.55 -0.19
C CYS A 85 -2.13 -3.16 1.01
N PHE A 86 -2.69 -1.96 0.99
CA PHE A 86 -3.77 -1.58 1.90
C PHE A 86 -4.79 -0.65 1.23
N SER A 87 -6.06 -0.80 1.57
CA SER A 87 -7.17 0.00 1.04
C SER A 87 -8.05 0.56 2.15
N GLY A 88 -8.91 1.53 1.81
CA GLY A 88 -9.89 2.04 2.76
C GLY A 88 -10.65 3.29 2.29
N PRO A 89 -11.41 3.90 3.20
CA PRO A 89 -11.90 5.27 3.06
C PRO A 89 -10.85 6.29 3.53
N GLY A 90 -10.84 7.47 2.91
CA GLY A 90 -9.96 8.58 3.32
C GLY A 90 -10.53 9.95 3.02
N ASP A 91 -9.80 10.98 3.43
CA ASP A 91 -10.05 12.40 3.12
C ASP A 91 -9.05 12.88 2.06
N TYR A 92 -9.53 13.55 1.01
CA TYR A 92 -8.68 14.27 0.05
C TYR A 92 -9.03 15.76 -0.01
N ALA A 93 -8.03 16.62 0.18
CA ALA A 93 -8.16 18.07 0.08
C ALA A 93 -7.32 18.62 -1.09
N LEU A 94 -7.99 19.23 -2.08
CA LEU A 94 -7.33 20.00 -3.12
C LEU A 94 -6.72 21.28 -2.53
N THR A 95 -5.53 21.65 -3.01
CA THR A 95 -4.82 22.85 -2.53
C THR A 95 -5.14 24.10 -3.35
N ASN A 96 -5.60 23.92 -4.60
CA ASN A 96 -6.18 24.97 -5.43
C ASN A 96 -7.70 24.79 -5.47
N GLY A 97 -8.45 25.86 -5.20
CA GLY A 97 -9.90 25.84 -5.07
C GLY A 97 -10.37 25.71 -3.62
N LYS A 98 -11.66 25.38 -3.44
CA LYS A 98 -12.28 25.24 -2.12
C LYS A 98 -11.71 24.01 -1.41
N ARG A 99 -11.08 24.21 -0.25
CA ARG A 99 -10.38 23.17 0.55
C ARG A 99 -11.32 22.21 1.28
N ASP A 100 -12.52 22.01 0.77
CA ASP A 100 -13.47 21.05 1.33
C ASP A 100 -12.84 19.66 1.22
N ARG A 101 -12.79 18.94 2.34
CA ARG A 101 -12.38 17.54 2.34
C ARG A 101 -13.40 16.75 1.56
N ARG A 102 -12.92 15.98 0.59
CA ARG A 102 -13.72 14.99 -0.13
C ARG A 102 -13.46 13.65 0.53
N SER A 103 -14.52 12.99 0.97
CA SER A 103 -14.43 11.56 1.25
C SER A 103 -14.09 10.83 -0.05
N VAL A 104 -13.16 9.89 0.03
CA VAL A 104 -12.64 9.13 -1.10
C VAL A 104 -12.46 7.67 -0.73
N VAL A 105 -12.43 6.80 -1.74
CA VAL A 105 -11.92 5.44 -1.63
C VAL A 105 -10.48 5.43 -2.13
N PHE A 106 -9.61 4.65 -1.50
CA PHE A 106 -8.20 4.55 -1.90
C PHE A 106 -7.67 3.11 -1.86
N ARG A 107 -6.62 2.87 -2.64
CA ARG A 107 -5.70 1.71 -2.52
C ARG A 107 -4.27 2.22 -2.62
N VAL A 108 -3.39 1.68 -1.78
CA VAL A 108 -1.94 1.86 -1.87
C VAL A 108 -1.30 0.50 -2.03
N ASP A 109 -0.36 0.41 -2.96
CA ASP A 109 0.54 -0.73 -3.14
C ASP A 109 1.98 -0.21 -2.92
N VAL A 110 2.74 -0.86 -2.04
CA VAL A 110 4.15 -0.54 -1.72
C VAL A 110 4.98 -1.78 -1.95
N GLU A 111 6.16 -1.61 -2.54
CA GLU A 111 7.13 -2.66 -2.84
C GLU A 111 8.50 -2.26 -2.28
N ASP A 112 8.97 -3.00 -1.27
CA ASP A 112 10.27 -2.89 -0.60
C ASP A 112 11.26 -3.74 -1.40
N ARG A 113 12.20 -3.09 -2.10
CA ARG A 113 13.01 -3.75 -3.14
C ARG A 113 14.45 -3.98 -2.75
N SER A 114 15.04 -3.11 -1.93
CA SER A 114 16.29 -3.42 -1.23
C SER A 114 16.70 -2.33 -0.24
N GLU A 115 17.48 -2.73 0.76
CA GLU A 115 18.29 -1.81 1.53
C GLU A 115 19.76 -1.78 1.01
N PRO A 116 20.38 -0.60 0.88
CA PRO A 116 19.78 0.73 1.04
C PRO A 116 18.97 1.18 -0.19
N GLY A 117 17.75 1.68 0.02
CA GLY A 117 16.89 2.16 -1.07
C GLY A 117 17.39 3.43 -1.78
N GLY A 118 16.96 3.62 -3.03
CA GLY A 118 17.18 4.85 -3.79
C GLY A 118 18.57 4.99 -4.42
N THR A 119 19.05 6.24 -4.62
CA THR A 119 20.35 6.53 -5.28
C THR A 119 21.58 5.99 -4.55
N ASN A 120 21.42 5.50 -3.32
CA ASN A 120 22.53 5.16 -2.43
C ASN A 120 22.72 3.64 -2.26
N GLY A 121 21.95 2.81 -2.96
CA GLY A 121 22.12 1.36 -2.96
C GLY A 121 21.65 0.69 -4.26
N PRO A 122 21.52 -0.64 -4.26
CA PRO A 122 21.36 -1.42 -5.48
C PRO A 122 19.97 -1.17 -6.12
N PRO A 123 19.91 -0.92 -7.44
CA PRO A 123 18.64 -0.95 -8.16
C PRO A 123 17.99 -2.34 -8.11
N PRO A 124 16.66 -2.44 -8.24
CA PRO A 124 15.70 -1.33 -8.32
C PRO A 124 15.38 -0.69 -6.94
N PRO A 125 15.08 0.62 -6.90
CA PRO A 125 14.58 1.27 -5.69
C PRO A 125 13.16 0.80 -5.33
N ASP A 126 12.78 0.97 -4.08
CA ASP A 126 11.41 0.79 -3.60
C ASP A 126 10.42 1.57 -4.46
N ARG A 127 9.22 1.00 -4.63
CA ARG A 127 8.17 1.61 -5.45
C ARG A 127 6.89 1.68 -4.65
N TYR A 128 6.15 2.78 -4.81
CA TYR A 128 4.77 2.86 -4.35
C TYR A 128 3.85 3.28 -5.48
N ARG A 129 2.58 2.91 -5.35
CA ARG A 129 1.48 3.38 -6.19
C ARG A 129 0.28 3.68 -5.32
N MET A 130 -0.26 4.88 -5.44
CA MET A 130 -1.46 5.30 -4.75
C MET A 130 -2.56 5.62 -5.76
N ARG A 131 -3.72 5.00 -5.56
CA ARG A 131 -4.91 5.17 -6.39
C ARG A 131 -6.05 5.71 -5.54
N ILE A 132 -6.72 6.75 -6.03
CA ILE A 132 -7.79 7.46 -5.31
C ILE A 132 -9.01 7.67 -6.23
N TRP A 133 -10.19 7.37 -5.70
CA TRP A 133 -11.48 7.57 -6.37
C TRP A 133 -12.35 8.54 -5.57
N PHE A 134 -12.91 9.53 -6.25
CA PHE A 134 -13.76 10.57 -5.68
C PHE A 134 -15.22 10.10 -5.66
N VAL A 135 -15.52 9.19 -4.73
CA VAL A 135 -16.84 8.64 -4.45
C VAL A 135 -17.06 8.65 -2.93
N ASP A 136 -18.30 8.85 -2.50
CA ASP A 136 -18.66 8.73 -1.08
C ASP A 136 -18.51 7.27 -0.62
N PRO A 137 -17.56 6.95 0.30
CA PRO A 137 -17.29 5.60 0.75
C PRO A 137 -18.42 4.96 1.58
N ALA A 138 -19.43 5.73 1.98
CA ALA A 138 -20.64 5.23 2.66
C ALA A 138 -21.80 4.96 1.69
N SER A 139 -21.71 5.40 0.43
CA SER A 139 -22.70 5.09 -0.61
C SER A 139 -22.61 3.62 -1.06
N SER A 140 -23.67 3.10 -1.70
CA SER A 140 -23.66 1.75 -2.26
C SER A 140 -22.54 1.56 -3.31
N GLU A 141 -22.34 2.54 -4.18
CA GLU A 141 -21.24 2.57 -5.15
C GLU A 141 -19.88 2.59 -4.44
N GLY A 142 -19.74 3.40 -3.38
CA GLY A 142 -18.53 3.47 -2.56
C GLY A 142 -18.20 2.15 -1.88
N LEU A 143 -19.19 1.45 -1.30
CA LEU A 143 -19.00 0.13 -0.69
C LEU A 143 -18.63 -0.93 -1.73
N THR A 144 -19.29 -0.95 -2.89
CA THR A 144 -18.90 -1.84 -4.02
C THR A 144 -17.47 -1.57 -4.47
N LEU A 145 -17.07 -0.31 -4.57
CA LEU A 145 -15.71 0.05 -4.94
C LEU A 145 -14.68 -0.32 -3.87
N ARG A 146 -14.97 -0.07 -2.58
CA ARG A 146 -14.11 -0.46 -1.45
C ARG A 146 -13.79 -1.96 -1.49
N GLN A 147 -14.78 -2.79 -1.79
CA GLN A 147 -14.59 -4.24 -1.98
C GLN A 147 -13.78 -4.56 -3.25
N ALA A 148 -14.04 -3.88 -4.37
CA ALA A 148 -13.35 -4.11 -5.64
C ALA A 148 -11.86 -3.68 -5.65
N VAL A 149 -11.50 -2.67 -4.85
CA VAL A 149 -10.10 -2.21 -4.69
C VAL A 149 -9.39 -2.84 -3.50
N ALA A 150 -10.07 -3.70 -2.73
CA ALA A 150 -9.50 -4.37 -1.57
C ALA A 150 -8.30 -5.26 -1.96
N CYS A 151 -7.44 -5.53 -0.97
CA CYS A 151 -6.17 -6.20 -1.15
C CYS A 151 -6.29 -7.73 -1.21
N ALA A 152 -7.27 -8.26 -1.94
CA ALA A 152 -7.51 -9.70 -2.07
C ALA A 152 -6.31 -10.47 -2.65
N ASN A 153 -5.48 -9.82 -3.47
CA ASN A 153 -4.18 -10.35 -3.87
C ASN A 153 -3.14 -9.21 -3.99
N PRO A 154 -2.19 -9.08 -3.05
CA PRO A 154 -1.09 -8.12 -3.15
C PRO A 154 0.01 -8.47 -4.17
N THR A 155 0.05 -9.69 -4.76
CA THR A 155 1.08 -10.03 -5.78
C THR A 155 0.88 -9.30 -7.11
N THR A 156 -0.31 -8.73 -7.35
CA THR A 156 -0.59 -7.88 -8.52
C THR A 156 -1.20 -6.55 -8.10
N GLU A 157 -0.99 -5.54 -8.93
CA GLU A 157 -1.69 -4.25 -8.84
C GLU A 157 -2.98 -4.24 -9.66
N ASP A 158 -3.25 -5.28 -10.45
CA ASP A 158 -4.47 -5.40 -11.25
C ASP A 158 -5.70 -5.51 -10.34
N ILE A 159 -6.71 -4.70 -10.64
CA ILE A 159 -7.96 -4.60 -9.89
C ILE A 159 -9.14 -4.53 -10.86
N SER A 160 -10.25 -5.18 -10.52
CA SER A 160 -11.49 -5.12 -11.29
C SER A 160 -12.31 -3.90 -10.85
N ALA A 161 -11.74 -2.70 -11.03
CA ALA A 161 -12.33 -1.43 -10.62
C ALA A 161 -12.30 -0.40 -11.76
N PRO A 162 -13.19 0.61 -11.77
CA PRO A 162 -13.10 1.74 -12.67
C PRO A 162 -11.74 2.47 -12.57
N PRO A 163 -11.29 3.20 -13.60
CA PRO A 163 -10.07 4.01 -13.51
C PRO A 163 -10.12 5.01 -12.35
N PRO A 164 -9.03 5.18 -11.57
CA PRO A 164 -8.99 6.15 -10.48
C PRO A 164 -8.97 7.59 -10.99
N ASN A 165 -9.50 8.52 -10.17
CA ASN A 165 -9.39 9.95 -10.45
C ASN A 165 -7.95 10.47 -10.25
N ILE A 166 -7.17 9.79 -9.40
CA ILE A 166 -5.73 10.01 -9.21
C ILE A 166 -5.05 8.65 -9.19
N ASP A 167 -4.17 8.40 -10.17
CA ASP A 167 -3.12 7.39 -10.10
C ASP A 167 -1.80 8.14 -9.93
N ASP A 168 -1.05 7.83 -8.88
CA ASP A 168 0.16 8.53 -8.46
C ASP A 168 1.18 7.56 -7.87
N GLY A 169 2.44 7.98 -7.81
CA GLY A 169 3.54 7.16 -7.28
C GLY A 169 4.72 7.02 -8.22
N GLY A 170 5.47 5.94 -8.04
CA GLY A 170 6.72 5.65 -8.73
C GLY A 170 7.84 5.25 -7.78
N ASP A 171 9.06 5.35 -8.28
CA ASP A 171 10.29 4.92 -7.61
C ASP A 171 10.75 5.91 -6.53
N LEU A 172 11.08 5.39 -5.36
CA LEU A 172 11.48 6.15 -4.18
C LEU A 172 12.99 6.40 -4.18
N ILE A 173 13.43 7.24 -5.11
CA ILE A 173 14.85 7.50 -5.40
C ILE A 173 15.66 8.05 -4.20
N ARG A 174 15.00 8.51 -3.12
CA ARG A 174 15.63 8.98 -1.87
C ARG A 174 14.85 8.57 -0.61
N GLY A 175 14.06 7.50 -0.69
CA GLY A 175 13.28 6.96 0.41
C GLY A 175 13.61 5.49 0.64
N ASN A 176 13.21 4.99 1.80
CA ASN A 176 13.14 3.56 2.12
C ASN A 176 11.76 3.33 2.73
N GLN A 177 11.00 2.36 2.20
CA GLN A 177 9.76 1.88 2.82
C GLN A 177 9.94 0.46 3.34
N GLN A 178 10.51 0.37 4.55
CA GLN A 178 10.60 -0.89 5.27
C GLN A 178 9.22 -1.47 5.56
N ILE A 179 9.00 -2.71 5.14
CA ILE A 179 7.84 -3.49 5.57
C ILE A 179 8.23 -4.33 6.79
N HIS A 180 7.34 -4.47 7.76
CA HIS A 180 7.62 -5.18 9.01
C HIS A 180 6.75 -6.45 9.15
N PRO A 181 7.18 -7.42 9.98
CA PRO A 181 6.35 -8.58 10.28
C PRO A 181 4.94 -8.22 10.75
N PRO A 182 3.92 -9.01 10.36
CA PRO A 182 2.62 -8.95 11.01
C PRO A 182 2.83 -9.03 12.53
N LEU A 183 2.23 -8.10 13.27
CA LEU A 183 2.29 -8.18 14.72
C LEU A 183 1.60 -9.46 15.16
N LYS A 184 2.12 -10.12 16.21
CA LYS A 184 1.48 -11.27 16.88
C LYS A 184 0.13 -10.94 17.56
N LYS A 185 -0.48 -9.80 17.22
CA LYS A 185 -1.74 -9.34 17.76
C LYS A 185 -2.85 -10.13 17.08
N THR A 186 -3.47 -11.06 17.80
CA THR A 186 -4.71 -11.68 17.33
C THR A 186 -5.79 -10.60 17.29
N CYS A 187 -6.40 -10.40 16.13
CA CYS A 187 -7.64 -9.67 16.03
C CYS A 187 -8.80 -10.66 16.13
N THR A 188 -9.78 -10.33 16.96
CA THR A 188 -11.10 -10.99 16.93
C THR A 188 -12.06 -9.95 16.34
N PRO A 189 -12.77 -10.27 15.23
CA PRO A 189 -13.77 -9.37 14.66
C PRO A 189 -15.00 -9.20 15.57
#